data_AF-A0A1U7IJ10-F1
#
_entry.id   AF-A0A1U7IJ10-F1
#
_cell.length_a   1.000
_cell.length_b   1.000
_cell.length_c   1.000
_cell.angle_alpha   90.00
_cell.angle_beta   90.00
_cell.angle_gamma   90.00
#
_symmetry.space_group_name_H-M   'P 1'
#
loop_
_entity.id
_entity.type
_entity.pdbx_description
1 polymer ?
#
loop_
_entity_poly.entity_id
_entity_poly.type
_entity_poly.pdbx_seq_one_letter_code
_entity_poly.pdbx_strand_id
1 'polypeptide(L)'
;MLITRTKIIVVLGAIATCIIFPQTTTAQINTESFTKQAKPCTPQTCTPYRLNYERAITRGIIRRPSGVPDESVAIKLADEAIAKGNKNEAAIRLAQALVIMSEKTPQGTTNAQALERSLDTDVRAKHKQSLRAYLPLFGRIFPVR
;
A
#
# COMPACT_ATOMS: atom_id res chain seq x y z
N MET A 1 20.03 -28.90 53.55
CA MET A 1 21.03 -29.98 53.75
C MET A 1 20.33 -31.30 53.39
N LEU A 2 20.93 -32.07 52.45
CA LEU A 2 20.70 -33.49 52.06
C LEU A 2 19.25 -33.94 51.72
N ILE A 3 18.90 -34.23 50.46
CA ILE A 3 19.16 -35.43 49.61
C ILE A 3 18.42 -36.70 50.08
N THR A 4 17.86 -37.41 49.08
CA THR A 4 17.30 -38.78 49.01
C THR A 4 15.77 -38.89 49.14
N ARG A 5 15.00 -39.63 48.31
CA ARG A 5 15.26 -40.90 47.60
C ARG A 5 14.33 -41.08 46.38
N THR A 6 14.90 -41.66 45.35
CA THR A 6 14.42 -42.48 44.22
C THR A 6 12.99 -43.06 44.29
N LYS A 7 12.27 -43.01 43.16
CA LYS A 7 11.62 -44.19 42.53
C LYS A 7 11.24 -43.88 41.07
N ILE A 8 11.90 -44.59 40.16
CA ILE A 8 11.57 -44.72 38.74
C ILE A 8 10.28 -45.52 38.64
N ILE A 9 9.29 -44.98 37.92
CA ILE A 9 8.19 -45.78 37.36
C ILE A 9 8.14 -45.45 35.88
N VAL A 10 8.56 -46.42 35.07
CA VAL A 10 8.29 -46.48 33.63
C VAL A 10 6.84 -46.92 33.47
N VAL A 11 6.00 -46.07 32.89
CA VAL A 11 4.73 -46.53 32.31
C VAL A 11 4.74 -46.13 30.84
N LEU A 12 5.07 -47.13 30.02
CA LEU A 12 4.62 -47.21 28.64
C LEU A 12 3.08 -47.17 28.67
N GLY A 13 2.50 -46.11 28.12
CA GLY A 13 1.07 -45.97 27.92
C GLY A 13 0.85 -45.25 26.61
N ALA A 14 0.76 -46.02 25.55
CA ALA A 14 0.59 -45.53 24.19
C ALA A 14 -0.90 -45.22 23.91
N ILE A 15 -1.10 -44.08 23.27
CA ILE A 15 -2.11 -43.70 22.27
C ILE A 15 -3.56 -43.39 22.72
N ALA A 16 -4.00 -42.27 22.14
CA ALA A 16 -5.35 -41.92 21.69
C ALA A 16 -6.16 -41.01 22.62
N THR A 17 -5.92 -39.70 22.49
CA THR A 17 -6.99 -38.70 22.63
C THR A 17 -6.83 -37.58 21.60
N CYS A 18 -7.98 -37.22 21.02
CA CYS A 18 -8.21 -36.34 19.88
C CYS A 18 -7.34 -35.09 19.84
N ILE A 19 -6.63 -34.93 18.72
CA ILE A 19 -6.05 -33.64 18.34
C ILE A 19 -7.20 -32.72 17.95
N ILE A 20 -7.54 -31.79 18.83
CA ILE A 20 -8.34 -30.62 18.47
C ILE A 20 -7.40 -29.73 17.64
N PHE A 21 -7.50 -29.82 16.32
CA PHE A 21 -6.86 -28.85 15.43
C PHE A 21 -7.65 -27.52 15.53
N PRO A 22 -7.02 -26.39 15.87
CA PRO A 22 -7.62 -25.10 15.57
C PRO A 22 -7.71 -25.00 14.05
N GLN A 23 -8.91 -24.66 13.55
CA GLN A 23 -9.14 -24.33 12.16
C GLN A 23 -8.17 -23.20 11.79
N THR A 24 -7.13 -23.53 11.05
CA THR A 24 -6.36 -22.54 10.32
C THR A 24 -7.28 -22.04 9.24
N THR A 25 -7.97 -20.93 9.52
CA THR A 25 -8.61 -20.12 8.50
C THR A 25 -7.51 -19.74 7.52
N THR A 26 -7.40 -20.53 6.45
CA THR A 26 -6.56 -20.23 5.32
C THR A 26 -7.20 -19.03 4.68
N ALA A 27 -6.74 -17.83 5.07
CA ALA A 27 -6.94 -16.65 4.27
C ALA A 27 -6.40 -17.03 2.88
N GLN A 28 -7.31 -17.19 1.92
CA GLN A 28 -6.95 -17.36 0.53
C GLN A 28 -6.21 -16.09 0.11
N ILE A 29 -4.88 -16.15 0.17
CA ILE A 29 -4.05 -15.21 -0.55
C ILE A 29 -4.20 -15.64 -2.01
N ASN A 30 -5.21 -15.08 -2.66
CA ASN A 30 -5.30 -15.10 -4.11
C ASN A 30 -4.08 -14.32 -4.62
N THR A 31 -2.98 -15.03 -4.82
CA THR A 31 -1.82 -14.58 -5.60
C THR A 31 -2.26 -14.52 -7.06
N GLU A 32 -3.13 -13.56 -7.38
CA GLU A 32 -3.24 -13.10 -8.75
C GLU A 32 -1.93 -12.36 -9.07
N SER A 33 -1.05 -13.07 -9.75
CA SER A 33 0.08 -12.52 -10.46
C SER A 33 -0.44 -11.51 -11.49
N PHE A 34 -0.62 -10.27 -11.06
CA PHE A 34 -1.07 -9.17 -11.89
C PHE A 34 0.11 -8.53 -12.62
N THR A 35 0.68 -9.24 -13.58
CA THR A 35 1.28 -8.60 -14.76
C THR A 35 0.14 -8.14 -15.69
N LYS A 36 -0.77 -7.31 -15.18
CA LYS A 36 -1.82 -6.72 -16.02
C LYS A 36 -1.20 -5.58 -16.82
N GLN A 37 -1.08 -5.82 -18.13
CA GLN A 37 -0.99 -4.76 -19.12
C GLN A 37 -2.00 -3.66 -18.79
N ALA A 38 -1.62 -2.40 -19.03
CA ALA A 38 -2.45 -1.24 -18.74
C ALA A 38 -3.85 -1.45 -19.33
N LYS A 39 -4.86 -1.58 -18.47
CA LYS A 39 -6.24 -1.74 -18.90
C LYS A 39 -6.62 -0.46 -19.67
N PRO A 40 -7.16 -0.55 -20.90
CA PRO A 40 -7.64 0.63 -21.60
C PRO A 40 -8.65 1.35 -20.70
N CYS A 41 -8.42 2.65 -20.51
CA CYS A 41 -9.24 3.46 -19.62
C CYS A 41 -10.66 3.55 -20.20
N THR A 42 -11.66 3.22 -19.40
CA THR A 42 -13.07 3.53 -19.66
C THR A 42 -13.33 5.01 -19.36
N PRO A 43 -14.43 5.62 -19.82
CA PRO A 43 -14.74 7.03 -19.51
C PRO A 43 -14.65 7.37 -18.01
N GLN A 44 -15.04 6.43 -17.14
CA GLN A 44 -14.95 6.57 -15.67
C GLN A 44 -13.52 6.42 -15.12
N THR A 45 -12.61 5.75 -15.83
CA THR A 45 -11.21 5.55 -15.41
C THR A 45 -10.21 6.41 -16.19
N CYS A 46 -10.66 7.20 -17.18
CA CYS A 46 -9.88 8.20 -17.93
C CYS A 46 -9.63 9.50 -17.15
N THR A 47 -9.33 9.44 -15.86
CA THR A 47 -9.13 10.67 -15.07
C THR A 47 -7.79 11.35 -15.41
N PRO A 48 -7.67 12.68 -15.22
CA PRO A 48 -6.39 13.37 -15.28
C PRO A 48 -5.26 12.70 -14.49
N TYR A 49 -5.59 12.16 -13.30
CA TYR A 49 -4.64 11.46 -12.45
C TYR A 49 -4.21 10.13 -13.08
N ARG A 50 -5.16 9.30 -13.55
CA ARG A 50 -4.83 8.04 -14.23
C ARG A 50 -3.96 8.29 -15.46
N LEU A 51 -4.35 9.25 -16.32
CA LEU A 51 -3.62 9.55 -17.55
C LEU A 51 -2.17 9.95 -17.29
N ASN A 52 -1.94 10.82 -16.31
CA ASN A 52 -0.59 11.24 -15.94
C ASN A 52 0.21 10.09 -15.29
N TYR A 53 -0.43 9.29 -14.45
CA TYR A 53 0.19 8.14 -13.80
C TYR A 53 0.65 7.08 -14.82
N GLU A 54 -0.22 6.72 -15.77
CA GLU A 54 0.10 5.76 -16.83
C GLU A 54 1.15 6.31 -17.81
N ARG A 55 1.12 7.63 -18.08
CA ARG A 55 2.17 8.30 -18.82
C ARG A 55 3.53 8.22 -18.10
N ALA A 56 3.56 8.40 -16.79
CA ALA A 56 4.78 8.29 -16.00
C ALA A 56 5.35 6.86 -16.03
N ILE A 57 4.49 5.84 -16.00
CA ILE A 57 4.89 4.43 -16.18
C ILE A 57 5.46 4.20 -17.58
N THR A 58 4.73 4.63 -18.61
CA THR A 58 5.12 4.42 -20.02
C THR A 58 6.44 5.11 -20.37
N ARG A 59 6.71 6.27 -19.77
CA ARG A 59 7.97 7.02 -19.94
C ARG A 59 9.11 6.52 -19.06
N GLY A 60 8.91 5.48 -18.26
CA GLY A 60 9.93 4.96 -17.34
C GLY A 60 10.28 5.89 -16.18
N ILE A 61 9.43 6.88 -15.88
CA ILE A 61 9.61 7.77 -14.72
C ILE A 61 9.39 6.98 -13.42
N ILE A 62 8.43 6.06 -13.43
CA ILE A 62 8.17 5.12 -12.34
C ILE A 62 7.98 3.72 -12.90
N ARG A 63 8.27 2.71 -12.09
CA ARG A 63 7.78 1.34 -12.33
C ARG A 63 6.38 1.22 -11.75
N ARG A 64 5.51 0.43 -12.39
CA ARG A 64 4.16 0.16 -11.84
C ARG A 64 4.32 -0.47 -10.45
N PRO A 65 3.81 0.17 -9.38
CA PRO A 65 3.86 -0.44 -8.05
C PRO A 65 2.85 -1.58 -7.95
N SER A 66 2.98 -2.36 -6.88
CA SER A 66 1.97 -3.35 -6.51
C SER A 66 0.59 -2.70 -6.33
N GLY A 67 -0.45 -3.44 -6.71
CA GLY A 67 -1.83 -3.05 -6.45
C GLY A 67 -2.12 -2.93 -4.95
N VAL A 68 -3.06 -2.05 -4.60
CA VAL A 68 -3.56 -1.84 -3.24
C VAL A 68 -5.09 -1.76 -3.31
N PRO A 69 -5.81 -2.14 -2.26
CA PRO A 69 -7.28 -2.24 -2.30
C PRO A 69 -7.98 -0.88 -2.37
N ASP A 70 -7.41 0.14 -1.74
CA ASP A 70 -7.99 1.48 -1.67
C ASP A 70 -6.93 2.57 -1.46
N GLU A 71 -7.37 3.82 -1.49
CA GLU A 71 -6.52 4.99 -1.32
C GLU A 71 -5.90 5.09 0.09
N SER A 72 -6.57 4.56 1.12
CA SER A 72 -6.12 4.65 2.51
C SER A 72 -4.90 3.77 2.74
N VAL A 73 -4.90 2.57 2.16
CA VAL A 73 -3.73 1.68 2.17
C VAL A 73 -2.56 2.30 1.41
N ALA A 74 -2.82 2.97 0.29
CA ALA A 74 -1.79 3.67 -0.46
C ALA A 74 -1.16 4.81 0.36
N ILE A 75 -1.96 5.62 1.07
CA ILE A 75 -1.47 6.70 1.94
C ILE A 75 -0.65 6.13 3.08
N LYS A 76 -1.12 5.07 3.75
CA LYS A 76 -0.36 4.43 4.83
C LYS A 76 1.02 3.96 4.36
N LEU A 77 1.10 3.33 3.20
CA LEU A 77 2.38 2.91 2.61
C LEU A 77 3.28 4.11 2.27
N ALA A 78 2.70 5.23 1.87
CA ALA A 78 3.46 6.46 1.66
C ALA A 78 4.05 7.02 2.96
N ASP A 79 3.26 7.04 4.04
CA ASP A 79 3.73 7.49 5.36
C ASP A 79 4.85 6.60 5.89
N GLU A 80 4.71 5.28 5.75
CA GLU A 80 5.76 4.32 6.09
C GLU A 80 7.03 4.54 5.26
N ALA A 81 6.89 4.86 3.97
CA ALA A 81 8.02 5.17 3.10
C ALA A 81 8.71 6.49 3.51
N ILE A 82 7.95 7.51 3.89
CA ILE A 82 8.48 8.78 4.42
C ILE A 82 9.26 8.53 5.71
N ALA A 83 8.70 7.76 6.64
CA ALA A 83 9.35 7.43 7.91
C ALA A 83 10.68 6.67 7.70
N LYS A 84 10.77 5.86 6.64
CA LYS A 84 12.01 5.15 6.23
C LYS A 84 12.94 6.01 5.36
N GLY A 85 12.60 7.27 5.09
CA GLY A 85 13.38 8.17 4.22
C GLY A 85 13.26 7.88 2.72
N ASN A 86 12.39 6.97 2.30
CA ASN A 86 12.18 6.63 0.90
C ASN A 86 11.13 7.54 0.24
N LYS A 87 11.57 8.75 -0.13
CA LYS A 87 10.72 9.76 -0.77
C LYS A 87 10.17 9.33 -2.15
N ASN A 88 10.90 8.48 -2.88
CA ASN A 88 10.45 8.02 -4.19
C ASN A 88 9.27 7.05 -4.07
N GLU A 89 9.37 6.08 -3.16
CA GLU A 89 8.25 5.16 -2.88
C GLU A 89 7.04 5.94 -2.35
N ALA A 90 7.26 6.91 -1.45
CA ALA A 90 6.19 7.77 -0.95
C ALA A 90 5.47 8.51 -2.08
N ALA A 91 6.20 9.12 -3.02
CA ALA A 91 5.61 9.80 -4.17
C ALA A 91 4.78 8.85 -5.05
N ILE A 92 5.26 7.63 -5.29
CA ILE A 92 4.57 6.61 -6.09
C ILE A 92 3.27 6.20 -5.40
N ARG A 93 3.29 6.00 -4.08
CA ARG A 93 2.14 5.58 -3.28
C ARG A 93 1.09 6.68 -3.12
N LEU A 94 1.49 7.92 -2.88
CA LEU A 94 0.56 9.05 -2.91
C LEU A 94 -0.05 9.24 -4.30
N ALA A 95 0.72 9.03 -5.37
CA ALA A 95 0.18 9.08 -6.72
C ALA A 95 -0.85 7.97 -6.99
N GLN A 96 -0.58 6.76 -6.49
CA GLN A 96 -1.54 5.65 -6.53
C GLN A 96 -2.82 5.98 -5.76
N ALA A 97 -2.73 6.62 -4.58
CA ALA A 97 -3.88 7.07 -3.80
C ALA A 97 -4.78 8.05 -4.58
N LEU A 98 -4.17 9.05 -5.24
CA LEU A 98 -4.91 10.03 -6.03
C LEU A 98 -5.60 9.42 -7.24
N VAL A 99 -4.96 8.45 -7.90
CA VAL A 99 -5.60 7.70 -8.99
C VAL A 99 -6.81 6.94 -8.47
N ILE A 100 -6.68 6.18 -7.38
CA ILE A 100 -7.79 5.42 -6.78
C ILE A 100 -8.94 6.36 -6.40
N MET A 101 -8.64 7.44 -5.67
CA MET A 101 -9.63 8.44 -5.29
C MET A 101 -10.35 9.03 -6.51
N SER A 102 -9.59 9.30 -7.58
CA SER A 102 -10.13 9.92 -8.79
C SER A 102 -11.18 9.07 -9.51
N GLU A 103 -11.09 7.75 -9.36
CA GLU A 103 -11.93 6.78 -10.08
C GLU A 103 -13.06 6.20 -9.20
N LYS A 104 -13.03 6.46 -7.89
CA LYS A 104 -13.94 5.88 -6.91
C LYS A 104 -15.39 6.32 -7.09
N THR A 105 -15.61 7.56 -7.53
CA THR A 105 -16.93 8.16 -7.70
C THR A 105 -16.97 9.07 -8.93
N PRO A 106 -18.16 9.46 -9.43
CA PRO A 106 -18.26 10.44 -10.52
C PRO A 106 -17.58 11.79 -10.21
N GLN A 107 -17.57 12.21 -8.94
CA GLN A 107 -16.86 13.40 -8.46
C GLN A 107 -15.42 13.12 -8.02
N GLY A 108 -14.90 11.93 -8.30
CA GLY A 108 -13.61 11.46 -7.78
C GLY A 108 -12.45 12.39 -8.13
N THR A 109 -12.45 13.00 -9.32
CA THR A 109 -11.38 13.96 -9.69
C THR A 109 -11.35 15.17 -8.76
N THR A 110 -12.51 15.70 -8.37
CA THR A 110 -12.61 16.80 -7.40
C THR A 110 -12.13 16.36 -6.02
N ASN A 111 -12.47 15.14 -5.60
CA ASN A 111 -12.02 14.57 -4.33
C ASN A 111 -10.50 14.34 -4.31
N ALA A 112 -9.93 13.87 -5.41
CA ALA A 112 -8.48 13.71 -5.56
C ALA A 112 -7.75 15.08 -5.52
N GLN A 113 -8.31 16.12 -6.13
CA GLN A 113 -7.78 17.48 -6.02
C GLN A 113 -7.86 18.04 -4.59
N ALA A 114 -8.93 17.74 -3.86
CA ALA A 114 -9.03 18.11 -2.45
C ALA A 114 -7.99 17.37 -1.60
N LEU A 115 -7.82 16.07 -1.83
CA LEU A 115 -6.79 15.26 -1.18
C LEU A 115 -5.38 15.78 -1.47
N GLU A 116 -5.06 16.11 -2.72
CA GLU A 116 -3.75 16.66 -3.09
C GLU A 116 -3.45 17.98 -2.36
N ARG A 117 -4.45 18.87 -2.23
CA ARG A 117 -4.31 20.12 -1.46
C ARG A 117 -4.12 19.87 0.04
N SER A 118 -4.83 18.89 0.59
CA SER A 118 -4.64 18.46 1.98
C SER A 118 -3.21 17.96 2.21
N LEU A 119 -2.71 17.09 1.34
CA LEU A 119 -1.34 16.56 1.40
C LEU A 119 -0.29 17.68 1.30
N ASP A 120 -0.48 18.67 0.41
CA ASP A 120 0.41 19.83 0.33
C ASP A 120 0.39 20.66 1.62
N THR A 121 -0.77 20.81 2.25
CA THR A 121 -0.91 21.53 3.52
C THR A 121 -0.19 20.80 4.65
N ASP A 122 -0.38 19.48 4.75
CA ASP A 122 0.27 18.63 5.77
C ASP A 122 1.78 18.62 5.62
N VAL A 123 2.28 18.49 4.38
CA VAL A 123 3.72 18.51 4.10
C VAL A 123 4.31 19.89 4.39
N ARG A 124 3.62 20.99 4.08
CA ARG A 124 4.07 22.34 4.45
C ARG A 124 4.14 22.52 5.96
N ALA A 125 3.13 22.04 6.69
CA ALA A 125 3.10 22.12 8.14
C ALA A 125 4.30 21.39 8.77
N LYS A 126 4.54 20.14 8.34
CA LYS A 126 5.53 19.22 8.90
C LYS A 126 6.97 19.49 8.40
N HIS A 127 7.14 19.83 7.13
CA HIS A 127 8.45 19.87 6.47
C HIS A 127 8.83 21.25 5.91
N LYS A 128 7.96 22.27 6.06
CA LYS A 128 8.19 23.65 5.57
C LYS A 128 8.48 23.74 4.06
N GLN A 129 8.02 22.74 3.30
CA GLN A 129 8.18 22.62 1.86
C GLN A 129 6.81 22.31 1.23
N SER A 130 6.61 22.65 -0.03
CA SER A 130 5.45 22.13 -0.78
C SER A 130 5.59 20.62 -0.97
N LEU A 131 4.47 19.92 -1.20
CA LEU A 131 4.45 18.49 -1.54
C LEU A 131 5.40 18.17 -2.69
N ARG A 132 5.40 19.02 -3.73
CA ARG A 132 6.25 18.85 -4.92
C ARG A 132 7.73 19.10 -4.65
N ALA A 133 8.06 20.04 -3.75
CA ALA A 133 9.45 20.27 -3.34
C ALA A 133 9.95 19.15 -2.43
N TYR A 134 9.10 18.69 -1.51
CA TYR A 134 9.42 17.62 -0.57
C TYR A 134 9.57 16.26 -1.25
N LEU A 135 8.69 15.97 -2.23
CA LEU A 135 8.65 14.76 -3.06
C LEU A 135 8.81 15.10 -4.55
N PRO A 136 10.03 15.34 -5.06
CA PRO A 136 10.26 15.77 -6.44
C PRO A 136 9.67 14.82 -7.50
N LEU A 137 9.72 13.50 -7.24
CA LEU A 137 9.14 12.51 -8.14
C LEU A 137 7.62 12.69 -8.30
N PHE A 138 6.92 13.12 -7.25
CA PHE A 138 5.49 13.40 -7.31
C PHE A 138 5.18 14.49 -8.34
N GLY A 139 5.97 15.56 -8.37
CA GLY A 139 5.84 16.63 -9.38
C GLY A 139 6.14 16.17 -10.80
N ARG A 140 6.96 15.13 -10.98
CA ARG A 140 7.23 14.53 -12.31
C ARG A 140 6.08 13.61 -12.77
N ILE A 141 5.41 12.95 -11.84
CA ILE A 141 4.21 12.16 -12.13
C ILE A 141 3.04 13.10 -12.46
N PHE A 142 2.83 14.16 -11.65
CA PHE A 142 1.76 15.14 -11.81
C PHE A 142 2.32 16.57 -12.00
N PRO A 143 2.74 16.91 -13.23
CA PRO A 143 3.25 18.24 -13.54
C PRO A 143 2.17 19.30 -13.32
N VAL A 144 2.61 20.50 -12.92
CA VAL A 144 1.74 21.68 -12.80
C VAL A 144 1.20 22.01 -14.19
N ARG A 145 -0.10 22.29 -14.27
CA ARG A 145 -0.78 22.69 -15.51
C ARG A 145 -0.75 24.20 -15.68
#